data_AF-A0A0N4Y6V9-F1
#
_entry.id   AF-A0A0N4Y6V9-F1
#
_cell.length_a   1.000
_cell.length_b   1.000
_cell.length_c   1.000
_cell.angle_alpha   90.00
_cell.angle_beta   90.00
_cell.angle_gamma   90.00
#
_symmetry.space_group_name_H-M   'P 1'
#
loop_
_entity.id
_entity.type
_entity.pdbx_description
1 polymer ?
#
loop_
_entity_poly.entity_id
_entity_poly.type
_entity_poly.pdbx_seq_one_letter_code
_entity_poly.pdbx_strand_id
1 'polypeptide(L)' 'MTTSLTQSRERVRRSLLTHFGRETIVVCSPHQLIFSITGGADFCSYARGGFACHAFVI' A
#
# COMPACT_ATOMS: atom_id res chain seq x y z
N MET A 1 -6.53 -0.29 -22.88
CA MET A 1 -6.09 0.98 -22.25
C MET A 1 -6.07 0.82 -20.72
N THR A 2 -5.02 0.20 -20.17
CA THR A 2 -4.89 -0.12 -18.72
C THR A 2 -3.50 0.27 -18.16
N THR A 3 -2.70 0.99 -18.94
CA THR A 3 -1.27 1.21 -18.68
C THR A 3 -0.99 2.23 -17.58
N SER A 4 -1.85 3.22 -17.36
CA SER A 4 -1.56 4.30 -16.39
C SER A 4 -1.59 3.84 -14.94
N LEU A 5 -2.54 2.97 -14.56
CA LEU A 5 -2.65 2.44 -13.20
C LEU A 5 -1.51 1.48 -12.89
N THR A 6 -1.17 0.58 -13.80
CA THR A 6 -0.06 -0.36 -13.64
C THR A 6 1.27 0.39 -13.53
N GLN A 7 1.48 1.43 -14.35
CA GLN A 7 2.66 2.28 -14.27
C GLN A 7 2.71 3.11 -12.99
N SER A 8 1.57 3.64 -12.52
CA SER A 8 1.49 4.37 -11.25
C SER A 8 1.84 3.46 -10.07
N ARG A 9 1.28 2.25 -10.03
CA ARG A 9 1.58 1.24 -9.01
C ARG A 9 3.07 0.90 -8.97
N GLU A 10 3.68 0.70 -10.14
CA GLU A 10 5.10 0.36 -10.23
C GLU A 10 6.02 1.52 -9.80
N ARG A 11 5.66 2.78 -10.09
CA ARG A 11 6.41 3.95 -9.60
C ARG A 11 6.34 4.08 -8.08
N VAL A 12 5.14 3.92 -7.51
CA VAL A 12 4.95 3.96 -6.05
C VAL A 12 5.73 2.84 -5.38
N ARG A 13 5.66 1.61 -5.92
CA ARG A 13 6.41 0.45 -5.41
C ARG A 13 7.91 0.72 -5.38
N ARG A 14 8.49 1.23 -6.48
CA ARG A 14 9.92 1.57 -6.54
C ARG A 14 10.30 2.68 -5.57
N SER A 15 9.50 3.73 -5.47
CA SER A 15 9.77 4.85 -4.54
C SER A 15 9.83 4.37 -3.08
N LEU A 16 8.89 3.51 -2.69
CA LEU A 16 8.84 2.96 -1.33
C LEU A 16 10.00 1.99 -1.07
N LEU A 17 10.33 1.13 -2.04
CA LEU A 17 11.47 0.22 -1.96
C LEU A 17 12.80 0.98 -1.81
N THR A 18 13.00 2.05 -2.58
CA THR A 18 14.22 2.87 -2.48
C THR A 18 14.31 3.60 -1.14
N HIS A 19 13.19 4.06 -0.58
CA HIS A 19 13.18 4.85 0.66
C HIS A 19 13.33 3.98 1.92
N PHE A 20 12.63 2.86 1.99
CA PHE A 20 12.61 1.99 3.17
C PHE A 20 13.55 0.78 3.07
N GLY A 21 14.09 0.50 1.88
CA GLY A 21 14.91 -0.70 1.64
C GLY A 21 14.14 -2.02 1.74
N ARG A 22 12.80 -1.96 1.85
CA ARG A 22 11.89 -3.08 2.08
C ARG A 22 10.68 -3.01 1.15
N GLU A 23 10.06 -4.15 0.92
CA GLU A 23 8.86 -4.20 0.09
C GLU A 23 7.67 -3.60 0.86
N THR A 24 7.04 -2.59 0.28
CA THR A 24 5.86 -1.96 0.85
C THR A 24 4.63 -2.29 0.01
N ILE A 25 3.63 -2.88 0.63
CA ILE A 25 2.35 -3.18 0.00
C ILE A 25 1.34 -2.12 0.45
N VAL A 26 0.76 -1.40 -0.52
CA VAL A 26 -0.29 -0.41 -0.25
C VAL A 26 -1.60 -0.88 -0.86
N VAL A 27 -2.64 -1.00 -0.03
CA VAL A 27 -3.98 -1.40 -0.44
C VAL A 27 -4.96 -0.30 -0.04
N CYS A 28 -5.66 0.27 -1.02
CA CYS A 28 -6.70 1.26 -0.80
C CYS A 28 -8.06 0.71 -1.27
N SER A 29 -9.08 0.88 -0.45
CA SER A 29 -10.44 0.41 -0.74
C SER A 29 -11.49 1.38 -0.21
N PRO A 30 -12.62 1.56 -0.90
CA PRO A 30 -13.78 2.26 -0.35
C PRO A 30 -14.52 1.43 0.71
N HIS A 31 -14.24 0.13 0.78
CA HIS A 31 -14.78 -0.77 1.79
C HIS A 31 -13.82 -0.91 2.96
N GLN A 32 -14.37 -1.14 4.15
CA GLN A 32 -13.58 -1.45 5.34
C GLN A 32 -12.87 -2.79 5.12
N LEU A 33 -11.53 -2.75 5.11
CA LEU A 33 -10.68 -3.92 4.99
C LEU A 33 -10.14 -4.29 6.37
N ILE A 34 -10.20 -5.58 6.69
CA ILE A 34 -9.62 -6.15 7.91
C ILE A 34 -8.42 -6.99 7.47
N PHE A 35 -7.26 -6.73 8.06
CA PHE A 35 -6.04 -7.46 7.78
C PHE A 35 -5.56 -8.17 9.03
N SER A 36 -5.04 -9.38 8.88
CA SER A 36 -4.32 -10.08 9.93
C SER A 36 -2.84 -10.09 9.57
N ILE A 37 -2.03 -9.40 10.37
CA ILE A 37 -0.59 -9.33 10.18
C ILE A 37 0.02 -10.52 10.92
N THR A 38 0.56 -11.47 10.18
CA THR A 38 1.26 -12.63 10.74
C THR A 38 2.77 -12.40 10.63
N GLY A 39 3.32 -11.69 11.63
CA GLY A 39 4.76 -11.51 11.81
C GLY A 39 5.26 -10.10 11.47
N GLY A 40 5.90 -9.46 12.44
CA GLY A 40 6.92 -8.40 12.34
C GLY A 40 6.70 -7.17 11.44
N ALA A 41 5.58 -7.05 10.74
CA ALA A 41 5.40 -6.02 9.74
C ALA A 41 5.01 -4.69 10.39
N ASP A 42 5.63 -3.62 9.92
CA ASP A 42 5.22 -2.27 10.28
C ASP A 42 4.00 -1.88 9.45
N PHE A 43 3.02 -1.28 10.11
CA PHE A 43 1.71 -0.98 9.52
C PHE A 43 1.34 0.50 9.69
N CYS A 44 0.81 1.08 8.62
CA CYS A 44 0.20 2.40 8.66
C CYS A 44 -1.18 2.39 7.98
N SER A 45 -2.16 3.03 8.59
CA SER A 45 -3.50 3.21 8.01
C SER A 45 -3.82 4.69 7.84
N TYR A 46 -4.39 5.04 6.69
CA TYR A 46 -4.88 6.37 6.40
C TYR A 46 -6.26 6.32 5.77
N ALA A 47 -7.22 7.09 6.30
CA ALA A 47 -8.57 7.17 5.76
C ALA A 47 -8.87 8.61 5.29
N ARG A 48 -9.35 8.76 4.05
CA ARG A 48 -9.76 10.05 3.50
C ARG A 48 -10.83 9.88 2.43
N GLY A 49 -11.87 10.71 2.50
CA GLY A 49 -12.83 10.87 1.40
C GLY A 49 -13.56 9.58 1.01
N GLY A 50 -13.88 8.73 1.99
CA GLY A 50 -14.56 7.45 1.75
C GLY A 50 -13.64 6.29 1.36
N PHE A 51 -12.33 6.49 1.32
CA PHE A 51 -11.36 5.42 1.11
C PHE A 51 -10.51 5.19 2.36
N ALA A 52 -10.23 3.93 2.65
CA ALA A 52 -9.23 3.49 3.62
C ALA A 52 -8.04 2.90 2.87
N CYS A 53 -6.85 3.41 3.16
CA CYS A 53 -5.57 2.93 2.64
C CYS A 53 -4.76 2.32 3.78
N HIS A 54 -4.15 1.18 3.50
CA HIS A 54 -3.33 0.41 4.43
C HIS A 54 -1.99 0.13 3.77
N ALA A 55 -0.91 0.47 4.46
CA ALA A 55 0.46 0.21 4.04
C ALA A 55 1.10 -0.79 4.99
N PHE A 56 1.76 -1.80 4.43
CA PHE A 56 2.49 -2.86 5.13
C PHE A 56 3.94 -2.83 4.68
N VAL A 57 4.87 -2.83 5.62
CA VAL A 57 6.31 -2.99 5.36
C VAL A 57 6.74 -4.33 5.95
N ILE A 58 7.24 -5.23 5.10
CA ILE A 58 7.71 -6.57 5.47
C ILE A 58 9.23 -6.64 5.30
#